data_AF-A0A222WT31-F1
#
_entry.id   AF-A0A222WT31-F1
#
_cell.length_a   1.000
_cell.length_b   1.000
_cell.length_c   1.000
_cell.angle_alpha   90.00
_cell.angle_beta   90.00
_cell.angle_gamma   90.00
#
_symmetry.space_group_name_H-M   'P 1'
#
loop_
_entity.id
_entity.type
_entity.pdbx_description
1 polymer ?
#
loop_
_entity_poly.entity_id
_entity_poly.type
_entity_poly.pdbx_seq_one_letter_code
_entity_poly.pdbx_strand_id
1 'polypeptide(L)'
;MRQPWNEFNSKMPWRMELGCYALNKLACGGLVFGLLWMYCYLTEEITGIPVTIAGNSGELTAQLWAYGFALPAALAADALRDFLPWLRKPEQLSLYLAAGFSIFLLLGTLMSPAGAGILWSNGIAGAVITLLYYGGRRWLNRGYGVQIMLAFLLPLLLWPIGLQ
;
A
#
# COMPACT_ATOMS: atom_id res chain seq x y z
N MET A 1 25.64 9.91 -0.06
CA MET A 1 24.58 8.94 0.30
C MET A 1 23.68 8.77 -0.92
N ARG A 2 23.51 7.55 -1.46
CA ARG A 2 22.54 7.33 -2.56
C ARG A 2 21.15 7.25 -1.95
N GLN A 3 20.30 8.19 -2.29
CA GLN A 3 18.92 8.17 -1.82
C GLN A 3 18.16 7.04 -2.53
N PRO A 4 17.16 6.41 -1.92
CA PRO A 4 16.56 5.20 -2.44
C PRO A 4 15.78 5.42 -3.76
N TRP A 5 15.58 6.66 -4.17
CA TRP A 5 15.03 7.05 -5.48
C TRP A 5 16.08 7.23 -6.58
N ASN A 6 17.38 7.14 -6.28
CA ASN A 6 18.48 7.23 -7.27
C ASN A 6 18.50 6.08 -8.30
N GLU A 7 17.51 5.19 -8.30
CA GLU A 7 17.30 4.20 -9.36
C GLU A 7 16.81 4.85 -10.66
N PHE A 8 16.29 6.08 -10.60
CA PHE A 8 15.61 6.76 -11.71
C PHE A 8 16.50 7.63 -12.61
N ASN A 9 17.84 7.50 -12.55
CA ASN A 9 18.88 8.21 -13.34
C ASN A 9 19.63 9.30 -12.55
N SER A 10 20.94 9.15 -12.39
CA SER A 10 21.82 10.10 -11.65
C SER A 10 21.97 11.47 -12.31
N LYS A 11 21.32 11.71 -13.45
CA LYS A 11 21.31 12.99 -14.18
C LYS A 11 20.02 13.81 -13.98
N MET A 12 19.03 13.30 -13.26
CA MET A 12 17.77 14.04 -13.04
C MET A 12 17.93 15.08 -11.92
N PRO A 13 17.28 16.27 -12.03
CA PRO A 13 17.18 17.21 -10.93
C PRO A 13 16.42 16.58 -9.76
N TRP A 14 16.90 16.78 -8.53
CA TRP A 14 16.34 16.13 -7.33
C TRP A 14 14.81 16.33 -7.16
N ARG A 15 14.26 17.48 -7.58
CA ARG A 15 12.81 17.78 -7.55
C ARG A 15 12.01 16.85 -8.47
N MET A 16 12.59 16.48 -9.61
CA MET A 16 11.97 15.59 -10.59
C MET A 16 12.03 14.13 -10.13
N GLU A 17 13.10 13.73 -9.46
CA GLU A 17 13.22 12.40 -8.83
C GLU A 17 12.16 12.20 -7.75
N LEU A 18 11.91 13.23 -6.92
CA LEU A 18 10.89 13.18 -5.88
C LEU A 18 9.47 13.07 -6.47
N GLY A 19 9.22 13.76 -7.59
CA GLY A 19 7.98 13.64 -8.35
C GLY A 19 7.78 12.23 -8.92
N CYS A 20 8.80 11.64 -9.54
CA CYS A 20 8.76 10.26 -10.03
C CYS A 20 8.55 9.25 -8.90
N TYR A 21 9.15 9.47 -7.73
CA TYR A 21 8.93 8.64 -6.55
C TYR A 21 7.47 8.71 -6.07
N ALA A 22 6.90 9.91 -5.95
CA ALA A 22 5.51 10.09 -5.54
C ALA A 22 4.54 9.43 -6.54
N LEU A 23 4.78 9.62 -7.85
CA LEU A 23 3.99 8.98 -8.91
C LEU A 23 4.09 7.45 -8.86
N ASN A 24 5.28 6.90 -8.60
CA ASN A 24 5.44 5.46 -8.43
C ASN A 24 4.63 4.92 -7.24
N LYS A 25 4.66 5.62 -6.10
CA LYS A 25 3.89 5.22 -4.91
C LYS A 25 2.38 5.32 -5.15
N LEU A 26 1.93 6.33 -5.89
CA LEU A 26 0.52 6.47 -6.30
C LEU A 26 0.07 5.37 -7.26
N ALA A 27 0.88 5.07 -8.29
CA ALA A 27 0.63 3.95 -9.20
C ALA A 27 0.58 2.62 -8.45
N CYS A 28 1.52 2.42 -7.52
CA CYS A 28 1.54 1.23 -6.68
C CYS A 28 0.30 1.15 -5.78
N GLY A 29 -0.16 2.29 -5.23
CA GLY A 29 -1.40 2.33 -4.45
C GLY A 29 -2.63 2.02 -5.27
N GLY A 30 -2.68 2.45 -6.53
CA GLY A 30 -3.74 2.09 -7.46
C GLY A 30 -3.78 0.60 -7.75
N LEU A 31 -2.61 -0.03 -7.98
CA LEU A 31 -2.52 -1.47 -8.18
C LEU A 31 -2.97 -2.25 -6.94
N VAL A 32 -2.54 -1.79 -5.77
CA VAL A 32 -2.93 -2.39 -4.48
C VAL A 32 -4.43 -2.27 -4.26
N PHE A 33 -5.02 -1.10 -4.52
CA PHE A 33 -6.48 -0.91 -4.47
C PHE A 33 -7.20 -1.85 -5.44
N GLY A 34 -6.76 -1.93 -6.69
CA GLY A 34 -7.36 -2.81 -7.69
C GLY A 34 -7.32 -4.28 -7.29
N LEU A 35 -6.21 -4.74 -6.70
CA LEU A 35 -6.07 -6.09 -6.16
C LEU A 35 -7.00 -6.34 -4.96
N LEU A 36 -7.09 -5.38 -4.04
CA LEU A 36 -8.02 -5.44 -2.90
C LEU A 36 -9.47 -5.53 -3.37
N TRP A 37 -9.85 -4.70 -4.34
CA TRP A 37 -11.18 -4.73 -4.93
C TRP A 37 -11.48 -6.06 -5.59
N MET A 38 -10.57 -6.54 -6.46
CA MET A 38 -10.72 -7.83 -7.15
C MET A 38 -10.86 -8.98 -6.14
N TYR A 39 -10.09 -8.93 -5.04
CA TYR A 39 -10.18 -9.90 -3.96
C TYR A 39 -11.55 -9.88 -3.27
N CYS A 40 -12.05 -8.69 -2.92
CA CYS A 40 -13.39 -8.55 -2.33
C CYS A 40 -14.47 -9.08 -3.27
N TYR A 41 -14.44 -8.67 -4.54
CA TYR A 41 -15.40 -9.07 -5.55
C TYR A 41 -15.42 -10.59 -5.79
N LEU A 42 -14.24 -11.20 -6.00
CA LEU A 42 -14.14 -12.65 -6.21
C LEU A 42 -14.61 -13.44 -4.99
N THR A 43 -14.28 -12.98 -3.79
CA THR A 43 -14.64 -13.71 -2.58
C THR A 43 -16.13 -13.62 -2.30
N GLU A 44 -16.75 -12.47 -2.56
CA GLU A 44 -18.21 -12.31 -2.51
C GLU A 44 -18.91 -13.19 -3.53
N GLU A 45 -18.45 -13.23 -4.78
CA GLU A 45 -19.00 -14.09 -5.83
C GLU A 45 -18.91 -15.59 -5.48
N ILE A 46 -17.80 -16.03 -4.88
CA ILE A 46 -17.57 -17.45 -4.56
C ILE A 46 -18.33 -17.88 -3.30
N THR A 47 -18.39 -17.02 -2.28
CA THR A 47 -18.95 -17.39 -0.98
C THR A 47 -20.39 -16.93 -0.77
N GLY A 48 -20.88 -15.99 -1.59
CA GLY A 48 -22.15 -15.30 -1.38
C GLY A 48 -22.20 -14.44 -0.12
N ILE A 49 -21.06 -14.29 0.58
CA ILE A 49 -20.95 -13.51 1.82
C ILE A 49 -20.24 -12.20 1.47
N PRO A 50 -20.81 -11.03 1.79
CA PRO A 50 -20.15 -9.76 1.55
C PRO A 50 -18.85 -9.72 2.35
N VAL A 51 -17.71 -9.72 1.63
CA VAL A 51 -16.40 -9.64 2.27
C VAL A 51 -16.17 -8.21 2.73
N THR A 52 -16.43 -8.01 4.01
CA THR A 52 -16.04 -6.80 4.70
C THR A 52 -14.60 -6.97 5.18
N ILE A 53 -13.65 -6.36 4.47
CA ILE A 53 -12.35 -6.09 5.08
C ILE A 53 -12.66 -5.20 6.28
N ALA A 54 -12.20 -5.57 7.49
CA ALA A 54 -12.60 -4.94 8.76
C ALA A 54 -12.77 -3.41 8.61
N GLY A 55 -14.03 -2.96 8.50
CA GLY A 55 -14.35 -1.58 8.13
C GLY A 55 -15.31 -1.39 6.95
N ASN A 56 -15.64 -2.40 6.14
CA ASN A 56 -16.71 -2.28 5.14
C ASN A 56 -18.13 -2.29 5.77
N SER A 57 -18.24 -1.97 7.07
CA SER A 57 -19.44 -1.44 7.70
C SER A 57 -19.57 0.05 7.33
N GLY A 58 -19.71 0.38 6.04
CA GLY A 58 -19.98 1.74 5.55
C GLY A 58 -18.92 2.83 5.79
N GLU A 59 -17.91 2.63 6.64
CA GLU A 59 -16.99 3.69 7.08
C GLU A 59 -15.55 3.55 6.52
N LEU A 60 -15.14 2.35 6.09
CA LEU A 60 -13.77 2.07 5.67
C LEU A 60 -13.74 1.29 4.34
N THR A 61 -13.67 2.04 3.24
CA THR A 61 -13.58 1.50 1.89
C THR A 61 -12.19 0.92 1.60
N ALA A 62 -12.08 0.04 0.59
CA ALA A 62 -10.79 -0.49 0.11
C ALA A 62 -9.79 0.64 -0.27
N GLN A 63 -10.31 1.83 -0.58
CA GLN A 63 -9.53 3.02 -0.89
C GLN A 63 -8.82 3.53 0.35
N LEU A 64 -9.50 3.56 1.50
CA LEU A 64 -8.90 3.94 2.77
C LEU A 64 -7.84 2.94 3.21
N TRP A 65 -8.07 1.65 2.97
CA TRP A 65 -7.06 0.60 3.23
C TRP A 65 -5.80 0.81 2.38
N ALA A 66 -5.96 0.97 1.06
CA ALA A 66 -4.84 1.10 0.13
C ALA A 66 -4.10 2.44 0.29
N TYR A 67 -4.82 3.57 0.23
CA TYR A 67 -4.25 4.91 0.22
C TYR A 67 -4.18 5.57 1.60
N GLY A 68 -5.13 5.30 2.48
CA GLY A 68 -5.19 5.92 3.81
C GLY A 68 -4.24 5.31 4.83
N PHE A 69 -4.08 3.99 4.84
CA PHE A 69 -3.25 3.29 5.84
C PHE A 69 -2.00 2.65 5.24
N ALA A 70 -2.15 1.88 4.17
CA ALA A 70 -1.01 1.14 3.61
C ALA A 70 0.02 2.04 2.91
N LEU A 71 -0.42 3.12 2.26
CA LEU A 71 0.51 4.06 1.61
C LEU A 71 1.36 4.82 2.65
N PRO A 72 0.80 5.44 3.71
CA PRO A 72 1.60 6.02 4.79
C PRO A 72 2.49 5.00 5.50
N ALA A 73 2.01 3.77 5.71
CA ALA A 73 2.83 2.68 6.28
C ALA A 73 4.06 2.38 5.41
N ALA A 74 3.86 2.30 4.09
CA ALA A 74 4.94 2.07 3.14
C ALA A 74 5.90 3.27 3.02
N LEU A 75 5.41 4.50 3.19
CA LEU A 75 6.23 5.70 3.27
C LEU A 75 7.06 5.74 4.56
N ALA A 76 6.45 5.41 5.70
CA ALA A 76 7.15 5.29 6.98
C ALA A 76 8.25 4.22 6.91
N ALA A 77 7.95 3.07 6.31
CA ALA A 77 8.94 2.02 6.09
C ALA A 77 10.11 2.47 5.20
N ASP A 78 9.83 3.27 4.16
CA ASP A 78 10.87 3.89 3.34
C ASP A 78 11.71 4.91 4.11
N ALA A 79 11.08 5.76 4.93
CA ALA A 79 11.78 6.73 5.76
C ALA A 79 12.68 6.04 6.80
N LEU A 80 12.19 4.99 7.48
CA LEU A 80 12.99 4.19 8.39
C LEU A 80 14.17 3.51 7.69
N ARG A 81 13.98 3.03 6.45
CA ARG A 81 15.07 2.47 5.65
C ARG A 81 16.15 3.52 5.37
N ASP A 82 15.78 4.79 5.15
CA ASP A 82 16.75 5.87 4.95
C ASP A 82 17.55 6.20 6.21
N PHE A 83 16.91 6.09 7.38
CA PHE A 83 17.61 6.20 8.67
C PHE A 83 18.55 5.02 8.96
N LEU A 84 18.25 3.83 8.44
CA LEU A 84 19.07 2.62 8.64
C LEU A 84 19.61 2.06 7.30
N PRO A 85 20.57 2.74 6.65
CA PRO A 85 21.11 2.36 5.34
C PRO A 85 21.87 1.02 5.31
N TRP A 86 22.21 0.49 6.49
CA TRP A 86 22.94 -0.76 6.71
C TRP A 86 22.06 -2.01 6.52
N LEU A 87 20.73 -1.84 6.47
CA LEU A 87 19.79 -2.96 6.43
C LEU A 87 19.91 -3.77 5.14
N ARG A 88 20.11 -5.08 5.28
CA ARG A 88 20.11 -6.05 4.18
C ARG A 88 18.70 -6.21 3.61
N LYS A 89 18.59 -6.71 2.38
CA LYS A 89 17.29 -6.97 1.70
C LYS A 89 16.24 -7.70 2.57
N PRO A 90 16.57 -8.77 3.33
CA PRO A 90 15.58 -9.43 4.19
C PRO A 90 15.11 -8.57 5.35
N GLU A 91 15.98 -7.73 5.91
CA GLU A 91 15.63 -6.84 7.04
C GLU A 91 14.75 -5.68 6.57
N GLN A 92 14.93 -5.22 5.32
CA GLN A 92 14.01 -4.25 4.72
C GLN A 92 12.60 -4.85 4.55
N LEU A 93 12.53 -6.13 4.19
CA LEU A 93 11.28 -6.84 4.02
C LEU A 93 10.57 -7.02 5.38
N SER A 94 11.30 -7.37 6.43
CA SER A 94 10.74 -7.45 7.79
C SER A 94 10.27 -6.10 8.30
N LEU A 95 10.95 -5.00 7.96
CA LEU A 95 10.55 -3.65 8.35
C LEU A 95 9.23 -3.23 7.70
N TYR A 96 9.06 -3.56 6.41
CA TYR A 96 7.79 -3.35 5.71
C TYR A 96 6.66 -4.19 6.29
N LEU A 97 6.91 -5.47 6.59
CA LEU A 97 5.95 -6.35 7.25
C LEU A 97 5.55 -5.82 8.63
N ALA A 98 6.53 -5.42 9.45
CA ALA A 98 6.28 -4.91 10.80
C ALA A 98 5.50 -3.59 10.78
N ALA A 99 5.82 -2.68 9.85
CA ALA A 99 5.11 -1.41 9.69
C ALA A 99 3.63 -1.64 9.31
N GLY A 100 3.36 -2.46 8.30
CA GLY A 100 2.00 -2.79 7.90
C GLY A 100 1.24 -3.56 8.98
N PHE A 101 1.88 -4.56 9.60
CA PHE A 101 1.29 -5.32 10.68
C PHE A 101 0.87 -4.42 11.84
N SER A 102 1.76 -3.56 12.32
CA SER A 102 1.51 -2.72 13.49
C SER A 102 0.41 -1.69 13.22
N ILE A 103 0.42 -1.04 12.05
CA ILE A 103 -0.57 -0.01 11.70
C ILE A 103 -1.96 -0.61 11.56
N PHE A 104 -2.08 -1.76 10.89
CA PHE A 104 -3.39 -2.41 10.70
C PHE A 104 -3.87 -3.17 11.92
N LEU A 105 -2.97 -3.66 12.77
CA LEU A 105 -3.32 -4.19 14.08
C LEU A 105 -3.90 -3.06 14.95
N LEU A 106 -3.24 -1.89 14.98
CA LEU A 106 -3.71 -0.72 15.71
C LEU A 106 -5.07 -0.23 15.18
N LEU A 107 -5.22 -0.15 13.85
CA LEU A 107 -6.50 0.17 13.21
C LEU A 107 -7.59 -0.83 13.61
N GLY A 108 -7.27 -2.13 13.57
CA GLY A 108 -8.17 -3.19 14.00
C GLY A 108 -8.57 -3.07 15.47
N THR A 109 -7.67 -2.66 16.35
CA THR A 109 -7.99 -2.44 17.77
C THR A 109 -8.80 -1.18 18.03
N LEU A 110 -8.59 -0.10 17.27
CA LEU A 110 -9.30 1.17 17.44
C LEU A 110 -10.72 1.14 16.87
N MET A 111 -10.92 0.39 15.78
CA MET A 111 -12.20 0.24 15.09
C MET A 111 -13.04 -0.93 15.61
N SER A 112 -12.47 -1.79 16.46
CA SER A 112 -13.19 -2.94 17.01
C SER A 112 -14.14 -2.50 18.12
N PRO A 113 -15.41 -2.94 18.12
CA PRO A 113 -16.34 -2.65 19.19
C PRO A 113 -15.79 -3.11 20.54
N ALA A 114 -16.08 -2.36 21.60
CA ALA A 114 -15.56 -2.62 22.94
C ALA A 114 -15.85 -4.08 23.35
N GLY A 115 -14.78 -4.88 23.51
CA GLY A 115 -14.84 -6.28 23.91
C GLY A 115 -14.55 -7.31 22.81
N ALA A 116 -14.41 -6.93 21.54
CA ALA A 116 -14.18 -7.87 20.44
C ALA A 116 -12.73 -8.38 20.28
N GLY A 117 -11.82 -8.04 21.20
CA GLY A 117 -10.45 -8.56 21.21
C GLY A 117 -9.58 -8.05 20.05
N ILE A 118 -8.31 -8.48 20.04
CA ILE A 118 -7.34 -8.09 19.00
C ILE A 118 -7.59 -8.93 17.75
N LEU A 119 -7.95 -8.26 16.64
CA LEU A 119 -8.10 -8.89 15.33
C LEU A 119 -6.74 -9.04 14.64
N TRP A 120 -6.05 -10.14 14.93
CA TRP A 120 -4.77 -10.50 14.31
C TRP A 120 -4.85 -10.61 12.78
N SER A 121 -6.03 -10.94 12.24
CA SER A 121 -6.31 -10.98 10.80
C SER A 121 -6.03 -9.64 10.12
N ASN A 122 -6.32 -8.51 10.77
CA ASN A 122 -6.05 -7.18 10.22
C ASN A 122 -4.56 -6.90 10.13
N GLY A 123 -3.79 -7.27 11.16
CA GLY A 123 -2.33 -7.16 11.12
C GLY A 123 -1.73 -7.98 9.98
N ILE A 124 -2.20 -9.22 9.77
CA ILE A 124 -1.74 -10.07 8.67
C ILE A 124 -2.10 -9.45 7.30
N ALA A 125 -3.34 -8.96 7.14
CA ALA A 125 -3.76 -8.28 5.92
C ALA A 125 -2.90 -7.03 5.65
N GLY A 126 -2.70 -6.19 6.66
CA GLY A 126 -1.85 -5.01 6.56
C GLY A 126 -0.43 -5.33 6.14
N ALA A 127 0.18 -6.36 6.74
CA ALA A 127 1.52 -6.83 6.40
C ALA A 127 1.63 -7.24 4.92
N VAL A 128 0.66 -8.03 4.43
CA VAL A 128 0.59 -8.45 3.02
C VAL A 128 0.43 -7.25 2.08
N ILE A 129 -0.47 -6.31 2.42
CA ILE A 129 -0.73 -5.12 1.61
C ILE A 129 0.53 -4.24 1.51
N THR A 130 1.22 -3.97 2.62
CA THR A 130 2.52 -3.25 2.57
C THR A 130 3.60 -4.00 1.82
N LEU A 131 3.57 -5.34 1.80
CA LEU A 131 4.52 -6.13 1.01
C LEU A 131 4.28 -5.95 -0.49
N LEU A 132 3.02 -5.81 -0.92
CA LEU A 132 2.69 -5.46 -2.31
C LEU A 132 3.28 -4.11 -2.70
N TYR A 133 3.33 -3.14 -1.78
CA TYR A 133 4.01 -1.86 -2.01
C TYR A 133 5.52 -2.01 -2.21
N TYR A 134 6.16 -2.93 -1.48
CA TYR A 134 7.58 -3.25 -1.65
C TYR A 134 7.86 -3.91 -3.01
N GLY A 135 6.99 -4.84 -3.42
CA GLY A 135 7.08 -5.55 -4.71
C GLY A 135 6.77 -4.67 -5.91
N GLY A 136 5.68 -3.90 -5.85
CA GLY A 136 5.20 -3.04 -6.93
C GLY A 136 6.20 -1.97 -7.32
N ARG A 137 6.95 -1.42 -6.35
CA ARG A 137 8.05 -0.47 -6.61
C ARG A 137 9.08 -1.00 -7.60
N ARG A 138 9.49 -2.27 -7.48
CA ARG A 138 10.49 -2.89 -8.37
C ARG A 138 9.97 -3.14 -9.77
N TRP A 139 8.67 -3.42 -9.88
CA TRP A 139 8.02 -3.71 -11.16
C TRP A 139 7.78 -2.43 -11.97
N LEU A 140 7.32 -1.39 -11.28
CA LEU A 140 7.01 -0.09 -11.88
C LEU A 140 8.26 0.72 -12.26
N ASN A 141 9.39 0.54 -11.57
CA ASN A 141 10.67 1.21 -11.90
C ASN A 141 11.22 0.85 -13.29
N ARG A 142 10.65 -0.13 -14.00
CA ARG A 142 11.09 -0.52 -15.36
C ARG A 142 10.57 0.40 -16.48
N GLY A 143 9.61 1.29 -16.21
CA GLY A 143 9.07 2.19 -17.26
C GLY A 143 8.35 3.44 -16.73
N TYR A 144 8.98 4.61 -16.90
CA TYR A 144 8.46 5.91 -16.47
C TYR A 144 7.09 6.26 -17.06
N GLY A 145 6.89 6.01 -18.36
CA GLY A 145 5.61 6.29 -19.03
C GLY A 145 4.46 5.44 -18.49
N VAL A 146 4.75 4.17 -18.18
CA VAL A 146 3.79 3.23 -17.60
C VAL A 146 3.44 3.65 -16.17
N GLN A 147 4.42 4.10 -15.37
CA GLN A 147 4.15 4.66 -14.04
C GLN A 147 3.20 5.86 -14.07
N ILE A 148 3.46 6.84 -14.94
CA ILE A 148 2.65 8.05 -15.02
C ILE A 148 1.22 7.69 -15.46
N MET A 149 1.09 6.83 -16.48
CA MET A 149 -0.21 6.35 -16.92
C MET A 149 -0.96 5.61 -15.82
N LEU A 150 -0.31 4.66 -15.12
CA LEU A 150 -0.94 3.90 -14.04
C LEU A 150 -1.28 4.79 -12.83
N ALA A 151 -0.44 5.77 -12.50
CA ALA A 151 -0.66 6.70 -11.38
C ALA A 151 -1.91 7.57 -11.56
N PHE A 152 -2.29 7.88 -12.81
CA PHE A 152 -3.48 8.65 -13.11
C PHE A 152 -4.68 7.77 -13.49
N LEU A 153 -4.49 6.79 -14.37
CA LEU A 153 -5.57 5.97 -14.89
C LEU A 153 -6.15 5.02 -13.85
N LEU A 154 -5.32 4.40 -12.99
CA LEU A 154 -5.89 3.49 -11.98
C LEU A 154 -6.80 4.19 -11.00
N PRO A 155 -6.40 5.28 -10.32
CA PRO A 155 -7.30 5.98 -9.42
C PRO A 155 -8.58 6.44 -10.13
N LEU A 156 -8.50 6.93 -11.37
CA LEU A 156 -9.67 7.38 -12.14
C LEU A 156 -10.62 6.24 -12.53
N LEU A 157 -10.08 5.10 -13.00
CA LEU A 157 -10.88 3.92 -13.35
C LEU A 157 -11.54 3.29 -12.12
N LEU A 158 -10.86 3.37 -10.98
CA LEU A 158 -11.24 2.76 -9.72
C LEU A 158 -12.06 3.70 -8.82
N TRP A 159 -12.14 4.99 -9.17
CA TRP A 159 -12.93 5.98 -8.47
C TRP A 159 -14.43 5.64 -8.34
N PRO A 160 -15.15 5.27 -9.41
CA PRO A 160 -16.58 4.93 -9.30
C PRO A 160 -16.83 3.69 -8.44
N ILE A 161 -15.79 2.86 -8.28
CA ILE A 161 -15.82 1.60 -7.56
C ILE A 161 -15.63 1.85 -6.05
N GLY A 162 -14.77 2.79 -5.66
CA GLY A 162 -14.54 3.15 -4.26
C GLY A 162 -15.64 4.00 -3.60
N LEU A 163 -16.63 4.48 -4.38
CA LEU A 163 -17.78 5.28 -3.93
C LEU A 163 -19.02 4.44 -3.56
N GLN A 164 -19.01 3.14 -3.87
CA GLN A 164 -20.06 2.18 -3.56
C GLN A 164 -19.85 1.58 -2.16
#